data_AF-A0A5C6RNJ4-F1
#
_entry.id   AF-A0A5C6RNJ4-F1
#
_cell.length_a   1.000
_cell.length_b   1.000
_cell.length_c   1.000
_cell.angle_alpha   90.00
_cell.angle_beta   90.00
_cell.angle_gamma   90.00
#
_symmetry.space_group_name_H-M   'P 1'
#
loop_
_entity.id
_entity.type
_entity.pdbx_description
1 polymer ?
#
loop_
_entity_poly.entity_id
_entity_poly.type
_entity_poly.pdbx_seq_one_letter_code
_entity_poly.pdbx_strand_id
1 'polypeptide(L)'
;MSFKDLIDRTKLPQHVAIIMDGNGRWAKEHNKPRVYGHKHGVISVRNIVEGAGEIGLKHLTLYAFSTENWNRPKFEVTALMQLLVNTISKEVDTLHKNGVKLTTIGDLNSLPNNCNKELERATELTKNNTGLNLILALSYSSKWEILKAVKSIAKDAVDNNLNIDEIDEAVFDSYLETKTIPDPELLIRTSGEHRISNFLLWQIAYAEFFFSNKLWPDYRKEDLFEAIVNFQKRERRFGLTSDQLSN
;
A
#
# COMPACT_ATOMS: atom_id res chain seq x y z
N MET A 1 -4.26 -15.35 -24.06
CA MET A 1 -3.49 -14.10 -24.12
C MET A 1 -3.48 -13.54 -22.71
N SER A 2 -2.31 -13.31 -22.12
CA SER A 2 -2.21 -12.77 -20.76
C SER A 2 -2.53 -11.27 -20.79
N PHE A 3 -3.04 -10.71 -19.70
CA PHE A 3 -3.22 -9.25 -19.62
C PHE A 3 -1.87 -8.52 -19.66
N LYS A 4 -0.79 -9.20 -19.25
CA LYS A 4 0.58 -8.67 -19.32
C LYS A 4 0.96 -8.24 -20.73
N ASP A 5 0.53 -9.00 -21.74
CA ASP A 5 0.84 -8.75 -23.15
C ASP A 5 0.14 -7.49 -23.69
N LEU A 6 -0.87 -6.98 -22.97
CA LEU A 6 -1.66 -5.80 -23.33
C LEU A 6 -1.19 -4.52 -22.64
N ILE A 7 -0.22 -4.61 -21.72
CA ILE A 7 0.26 -3.46 -20.95
C ILE A 7 1.17 -2.58 -21.81
N ASP A 8 0.79 -1.32 -21.96
CA ASP A 8 1.67 -0.28 -22.48
C ASP A 8 2.62 0.20 -21.37
N ARG A 9 3.89 -0.22 -21.41
CA ARG A 9 4.87 0.13 -20.36
C ARG A 9 5.15 1.63 -20.26
N THR A 10 4.84 2.42 -21.29
CA THR A 10 5.02 3.88 -21.27
C THR A 10 3.93 4.62 -20.50
N LYS A 11 2.81 3.94 -20.24
CA LYS A 11 1.63 4.48 -19.53
C LYS A 11 1.35 3.72 -18.23
N LEU A 12 2.38 3.17 -17.59
CA LEU A 12 2.21 2.55 -16.29
C LEU A 12 1.92 3.63 -15.23
N PRO A 13 1.02 3.36 -14.27
CA PRO A 13 0.98 4.19 -13.07
C PRO A 13 2.34 4.11 -12.38
N GLN A 14 2.87 5.25 -11.94
CA GLN A 14 4.03 5.30 -11.06
C GLN A 14 3.75 4.59 -9.73
N HIS A 15 2.52 4.71 -9.22
CA HIS A 15 2.15 4.13 -7.93
C HIS A 15 0.76 3.46 -7.96
N VAL A 16 0.75 2.20 -7.52
CA VAL A 16 -0.47 1.43 -7.23
C VAL A 16 -0.60 1.20 -5.73
N ALA A 17 -1.78 1.45 -5.17
CA ALA A 17 -2.12 1.11 -3.80
C ALA A 17 -3.15 -0.03 -3.77
N ILE A 18 -3.02 -0.99 -2.85
CA ILE A 18 -3.91 -2.16 -2.79
C ILE A 18 -4.46 -2.39 -1.37
N ILE A 19 -5.79 -2.43 -1.26
CA ILE A 19 -6.51 -2.90 -0.09
C ILE A 19 -6.74 -4.41 -0.22
N MET A 20 -5.97 -5.19 0.55
CA MET A 20 -5.92 -6.66 0.52
C MET A 20 -7.07 -7.31 1.31
N ASP A 21 -8.30 -7.05 0.91
CA ASP A 21 -9.52 -7.53 1.60
C ASP A 21 -9.93 -8.94 1.15
N GLY A 22 -10.64 -9.67 2.01
CA GLY A 22 -11.21 -10.98 1.72
C GLY A 22 -10.55 -12.15 2.44
N ASN A 23 -9.40 -11.97 3.09
CA ASN A 23 -8.67 -13.04 3.79
C ASN A 23 -9.54 -13.86 4.75
N GLY A 24 -10.32 -13.20 5.62
CA GLY A 24 -11.18 -13.89 6.58
C GLY A 24 -12.39 -14.58 5.95
N ARG A 25 -12.95 -14.02 4.86
CA ARG A 25 -14.06 -14.63 4.11
C ARG A 25 -13.60 -15.90 3.40
N TRP A 26 -12.45 -15.82 2.74
CA TRP A 26 -11.84 -16.95 2.04
C TRP A 26 -11.56 -18.11 2.99
N ALA A 27 -11.03 -17.83 4.19
CA ALA A 27 -10.82 -18.87 5.20
C ALA A 27 -12.15 -19.54 5.63
N LYS A 28 -13.21 -18.75 5.78
CA LYS A 28 -14.55 -19.25 6.14
C LYS A 28 -15.12 -20.17 5.06
N GLU A 29 -14.99 -19.81 3.79
CA GLU A 29 -15.40 -20.63 2.64
C GLU A 29 -14.70 -22.00 2.61
N HIS A 30 -13.49 -22.09 3.16
CA HIS A 30 -12.71 -23.32 3.27
C HIS A 30 -12.86 -24.04 4.62
N ASN A 31 -13.80 -23.61 5.49
CA ASN A 31 -13.96 -24.13 6.85
C ASN A 31 -12.66 -24.08 7.68
N LYS A 32 -11.89 -23.00 7.54
CA LYS A 32 -10.61 -22.78 8.25
C LYS A 32 -10.65 -21.53 9.13
N PRO A 33 -9.79 -21.44 10.17
CA PRO A 33 -9.61 -20.22 10.95
C PRO A 33 -9.13 -19.03 10.09
N ARG A 34 -9.49 -17.79 10.45
CA ARG A 34 -9.11 -16.56 9.70
C ARG A 34 -7.61 -16.46 9.38
N VAL A 35 -6.75 -16.86 10.32
CA VAL A 35 -5.28 -16.88 10.15
C VAL A 35 -4.86 -17.73 8.95
N TYR A 36 -5.61 -18.78 8.61
CA TYR A 36 -5.37 -19.60 7.42
C TYR A 36 -5.49 -18.78 6.13
N GLY A 37 -6.52 -17.93 6.04
CA GLY A 37 -6.68 -17.02 4.91
C GLY A 37 -5.55 -16.00 4.80
N HIS A 38 -5.11 -15.44 5.93
CA HIS A 38 -3.95 -14.54 5.95
C HIS A 38 -2.65 -15.22 5.48
N LYS A 39 -2.42 -16.50 5.84
CA LYS A 39 -1.28 -17.26 5.32
C LYS A 39 -1.32 -17.41 3.81
N HIS A 40 -2.49 -17.67 3.23
CA HIS A 40 -2.65 -17.70 1.77
C HIS A 40 -2.55 -16.31 1.14
N GLY A 41 -2.97 -15.27 1.86
CA GLY A 41 -2.75 -13.88 1.45
C GLY A 41 -1.28 -13.51 1.25
N VAL A 42 -0.34 -14.15 1.96
CA VAL A 42 1.10 -13.96 1.73
C VAL A 42 1.52 -14.48 0.34
N ILE A 43 0.90 -15.55 -0.15
CA ILE A 43 1.15 -16.08 -1.50
C ILE A 43 0.73 -15.05 -2.55
N SER A 44 -0.41 -14.39 -2.34
CA SER A 44 -0.86 -13.28 -3.19
C SER A 44 0.12 -12.11 -3.16
N VAL A 45 0.59 -11.70 -1.98
CA VAL A 45 1.62 -10.64 -1.87
C VAL A 45 2.84 -10.98 -2.73
N ARG A 46 3.40 -12.18 -2.60
CA ARG A 46 4.56 -12.60 -3.42
C ARG A 46 4.27 -12.51 -4.92
N ASN A 47 3.12 -13.02 -5.37
CA ASN A 47 2.73 -13.00 -6.79
C ASN A 47 2.59 -11.57 -7.32
N ILE A 48 1.99 -10.68 -6.53
CA ILE A 48 1.75 -9.30 -6.92
C ILE A 48 3.05 -8.50 -6.93
N VAL A 49 3.95 -8.71 -5.98
CA VAL A 49 5.29 -8.10 -5.95
C VAL A 49 6.13 -8.55 -7.15
N GLU A 50 6.12 -9.86 -7.44
CA GLU A 50 6.79 -10.41 -8.63
C GLU A 50 6.21 -9.81 -9.92
N GLY A 51 4.89 -9.84 -10.08
CA GLY A 51 4.20 -9.27 -11.24
C GLY A 51 4.47 -7.77 -11.43
N ALA A 52 4.43 -6.99 -10.34
CA ALA A 52 4.78 -5.57 -10.34
C ALA A 52 6.22 -5.34 -10.81
N GLY A 53 7.17 -6.15 -10.35
CA GLY A 53 8.56 -6.13 -10.82
C GLY A 53 8.69 -6.49 -12.31
N GLU A 54 7.98 -7.52 -12.79
CA GLU A 54 8.03 -7.99 -14.19
C GLU A 54 7.62 -6.91 -15.21
N ILE A 55 6.68 -6.03 -14.83
CA ILE A 55 6.19 -4.94 -15.69
C ILE A 55 6.93 -3.62 -15.47
N GLY A 56 7.75 -3.53 -14.42
CA GLY A 56 8.55 -2.33 -14.11
C GLY A 56 7.80 -1.26 -13.30
N LEU A 57 6.81 -1.66 -12.51
CA LEU A 57 6.11 -0.75 -11.60
C LEU A 57 7.09 -0.16 -10.57
N LYS A 58 6.94 1.14 -10.25
CA LYS A 58 7.86 1.85 -9.36
C LYS A 58 7.47 1.80 -7.90
N HIS A 59 6.19 1.99 -7.59
CA HIS A 59 5.69 1.98 -6.22
C HIS A 59 4.47 1.08 -6.07
N LEU A 60 4.47 0.26 -5.03
CA LEU A 60 3.35 -0.60 -4.64
C LEU A 60 3.08 -0.47 -3.14
N THR A 61 2.00 0.19 -2.75
CA THR A 61 1.58 0.26 -1.34
C THR A 61 0.55 -0.80 -1.02
N LEU A 62 0.82 -1.65 -0.02
CA LEU A 62 -0.08 -2.70 0.44
C LEU A 62 -0.65 -2.36 1.82
N TYR A 63 -1.99 -2.36 1.94
CA TYR A 63 -2.66 -2.12 3.22
C TYR A 63 -2.63 -3.37 4.11
N ALA A 64 -1.53 -3.54 4.84
CA ALA A 64 -1.25 -4.79 5.57
C ALA A 64 -1.91 -4.84 6.95
N PHE A 65 -1.94 -3.73 7.69
CA PHE A 65 -2.60 -3.66 9.00
C PHE A 65 -3.08 -2.23 9.30
N SER A 66 -4.38 -2.06 9.56
CA SER A 66 -4.97 -0.75 9.89
C SER A 66 -4.97 -0.45 11.40
N THR A 67 -5.06 0.83 11.79
CA THR A 67 -5.24 1.20 13.21
C THR A 67 -6.48 0.56 13.83
N GLU A 68 -7.55 0.40 13.06
CA GLU A 68 -8.80 -0.19 13.50
C GLU A 68 -8.68 -1.71 13.73
N ASN A 69 -7.62 -2.36 13.22
CA ASN A 69 -7.40 -3.79 13.46
C ASN A 69 -6.92 -4.10 14.88
N TRP A 70 -6.48 -3.11 15.66
CA TRP A 70 -6.21 -3.29 17.09
C TRP A 70 -7.47 -3.62 17.91
N ASN A 71 -8.66 -3.29 17.41
CA ASN A 71 -9.93 -3.62 18.05
C ASN A 71 -10.32 -5.10 17.90
N ARG A 72 -9.53 -5.91 17.17
CA ARG A 72 -9.76 -7.35 17.04
C ARG A 72 -9.33 -8.10 18.31
N PRO A 73 -9.79 -9.35 18.51
CA PRO A 73 -9.36 -10.15 19.66
C PRO A 73 -7.83 -10.25 19.74
N LYS A 74 -7.28 -10.09 20.96
CA LYS A 74 -5.82 -10.05 21.20
C LYS A 74 -5.07 -11.22 20.57
N PHE A 75 -5.63 -12.44 20.63
CA PHE A 75 -5.00 -13.62 20.03
C PHE A 75 -4.88 -13.52 18.50
N GLU A 76 -5.84 -12.91 17.81
CA GLU A 76 -5.80 -12.70 16.36
C GLU A 76 -4.73 -11.66 16.02
N VAL A 77 -4.68 -10.56 16.75
CA VAL A 77 -3.66 -9.52 16.59
C VAL A 77 -2.25 -10.10 16.78
N THR A 78 -2.01 -10.85 17.85
CA THR A 78 -0.72 -11.50 18.09
C THR A 78 -0.34 -12.46 16.96
N ALA A 79 -1.28 -13.27 16.47
CA ALA A 79 -1.04 -14.19 15.37
C ALA A 79 -0.71 -13.46 14.06
N LEU A 80 -1.36 -12.32 13.79
CA LEU A 80 -1.08 -11.48 12.62
C LEU A 80 0.31 -10.84 12.69
N MET A 81 0.69 -10.29 13.84
CA MET A 81 2.03 -9.72 14.05
C MET A 81 3.12 -10.77 13.89
N GLN A 82 2.92 -11.97 14.43
CA GLN A 82 3.88 -13.06 14.26
C GLN A 82 3.94 -13.56 12.82
N LEU A 83 2.82 -13.60 12.11
CA LEU A 83 2.80 -13.92 10.68
C LEU A 83 3.59 -12.89 9.87
N LEU A 84 3.40 -11.59 10.16
CA LEU A 84 4.13 -10.50 9.51
C LEU A 84 5.64 -10.64 9.71
N VAL A 85 6.10 -10.79 10.95
CA VAL A 85 7.51 -11.01 11.31
C VAL A 85 8.09 -12.21 10.56
N ASN A 86 7.41 -13.35 10.62
CA ASN A 86 7.87 -14.58 9.96
C ASN A 86 7.90 -14.43 8.43
N THR A 87 7.01 -13.63 7.86
CA THR A 87 6.97 -13.39 6.41
C THR A 87 8.14 -12.50 6.00
N ILE A 88 8.32 -11.35 6.65
CA ILE A 88 9.43 -10.43 6.34
C ILE A 88 10.77 -11.16 6.47
N SER A 89 10.97 -11.89 7.55
CA SER A 89 12.20 -12.64 7.80
C SER A 89 12.52 -13.65 6.69
N LYS A 90 11.50 -14.33 6.15
CA LYS A 90 11.66 -15.32 5.07
C LYS A 90 11.79 -14.70 3.67
N GLU A 91 11.16 -13.55 3.44
CA GLU A 91 11.11 -12.95 2.10
C GLU A 91 12.23 -11.97 1.83
N VAL A 92 12.83 -11.34 2.86
CA VAL A 92 13.71 -10.18 2.68
C VAL A 92 14.89 -10.46 1.76
N ASP A 93 15.53 -11.63 1.84
CA ASP A 93 16.67 -11.96 0.99
C ASP A 93 16.24 -12.09 -0.48
N THR A 94 15.03 -12.63 -0.72
CA THR A 94 14.43 -12.71 -2.05
C THR A 94 14.08 -11.32 -2.59
N LEU A 95 13.50 -10.45 -1.74
CA LEU A 95 13.23 -9.06 -2.09
C LEU A 95 14.53 -8.33 -2.46
N HIS A 96 15.57 -8.50 -1.65
CA HIS A 96 16.87 -7.89 -1.87
C HIS A 96 17.50 -8.36 -3.19
N LYS A 97 17.51 -9.68 -3.43
CA LYS A 97 18.01 -10.29 -4.67
C LYS A 97 17.28 -9.78 -5.92
N ASN A 98 15.98 -9.50 -5.79
CA ASN A 98 15.16 -8.96 -6.88
C ASN A 98 15.23 -7.43 -7.00
N GLY A 99 16.10 -6.77 -6.23
CA GLY A 99 16.24 -5.31 -6.26
C GLY A 99 15.00 -4.58 -5.77
N VAL A 100 14.16 -5.20 -4.92
CA VAL A 100 13.01 -4.55 -4.30
C VAL A 100 13.48 -3.76 -3.09
N LYS A 101 13.07 -2.49 -3.01
CA LYS A 101 13.23 -1.64 -1.81
C LYS A 101 12.01 -1.82 -0.92
N LEU A 102 12.20 -2.14 0.36
CA LEU A 102 11.12 -2.19 1.34
C LEU A 102 11.02 -0.85 2.07
N THR A 103 9.82 -0.26 2.08
CA THR A 103 9.47 0.95 2.84
C THR A 103 8.24 0.64 3.71
N THR A 104 8.07 1.36 4.82
CA THR A 104 6.92 1.21 5.71
C THR A 104 6.32 2.56 6.07
N ILE A 105 5.00 2.63 6.19
CA ILE A 105 4.26 3.80 6.68
C ILE A 105 3.31 3.38 7.80
N GLY A 106 3.04 4.27 8.76
CA GLY A 106 2.08 4.05 9.86
C GLY A 106 2.69 4.15 11.25
N ASP A 107 1.91 3.83 12.28
CA ASP A 107 2.35 3.93 13.68
C ASP A 107 3.24 2.76 14.09
N LEU A 108 4.50 2.76 13.66
CA LEU A 108 5.44 1.66 13.94
C LEU A 108 5.72 1.51 15.45
N ASN A 109 5.60 2.58 16.24
CA ASN A 109 5.77 2.52 17.70
C ASN A 109 4.69 1.67 18.39
N SER A 110 3.53 1.50 17.76
CA SER A 110 2.46 0.63 18.26
C SER A 110 2.74 -0.87 18.02
N LEU A 111 3.71 -1.22 17.16
CA LEU A 111 4.03 -2.60 16.84
C LEU A 111 4.88 -3.26 17.94
N PRO A 112 4.77 -4.59 18.12
CA PRO A 112 5.65 -5.33 19.01
C PRO A 112 7.14 -5.15 18.67
N ASN A 113 8.01 -5.11 19.69
CA ASN A 113 9.44 -4.84 19.51
C ASN A 113 10.15 -5.81 18.53
N ASN A 114 9.78 -7.09 18.53
CA ASN A 114 10.30 -8.06 17.57
C ASN A 114 9.88 -7.75 16.12
N CYS A 115 8.72 -7.15 15.92
CA CYS A 115 8.27 -6.67 14.62
C CYS A 115 9.09 -5.48 14.15
N ASN A 116 9.31 -4.49 15.01
CA ASN A 116 10.12 -3.32 14.66
C ASN A 116 11.55 -3.69 14.29
N LYS A 117 12.20 -4.58 15.06
CA LYS A 117 13.56 -5.04 14.76
C LYS A 117 13.67 -5.73 13.39
N GLU A 118 12.73 -6.59 13.04
CA GLU A 118 12.75 -7.26 11.73
C GLU A 118 12.42 -6.30 10.58
N LEU A 119 11.53 -5.33 10.80
CA LEU A 119 11.25 -4.28 9.82
C LEU A 119 12.49 -3.41 9.58
N GLU A 120 13.14 -2.92 10.64
CA GLU A 120 14.38 -2.13 10.55
C GLU A 120 15.49 -2.90 9.82
N ARG A 121 15.68 -4.17 10.15
CA ARG A 121 16.67 -5.02 9.44
C ARG A 121 16.34 -5.11 7.95
N ALA A 122 15.07 -5.30 7.61
CA ALA A 122 14.65 -5.51 6.22
C ALA A 122 14.68 -4.21 5.39
N THR A 123 14.28 -3.08 5.96
CA THR A 123 14.36 -1.77 5.30
C THR A 123 15.82 -1.36 5.10
N GLU A 124 16.69 -1.57 6.09
CA GLU A 124 18.13 -1.29 5.99
C GLU A 124 18.82 -2.15 4.91
N LEU A 125 18.53 -3.46 4.86
CA LEU A 125 19.08 -4.37 3.85
C LEU A 125 18.68 -3.97 2.41
N THR A 126 17.50 -3.39 2.24
CA THR A 126 16.93 -3.09 0.93
C THR A 126 16.99 -1.60 0.55
N LYS A 127 17.54 -0.73 1.40
CA LYS A 127 17.44 0.74 1.22
C LYS A 127 18.04 1.28 -0.07
N ASN A 128 19.09 0.64 -0.58
CA ASN A 128 19.82 1.04 -1.79
C ASN A 128 19.29 0.39 -3.07
N ASN A 129 18.24 -0.43 -2.96
CA ASN A 129 17.65 -1.08 -4.12
C ASN A 129 16.88 -0.07 -4.97
N THR A 130 16.94 -0.25 -6.29
CA THR A 130 16.40 0.71 -7.28
C THR A 130 15.23 0.14 -8.12
N GLY A 131 14.82 -1.09 -7.84
CA GLY A 131 13.65 -1.72 -8.47
C GLY A 131 12.35 -1.22 -7.84
N LEU A 132 11.38 -2.13 -7.68
CA LEU A 132 10.10 -1.80 -7.06
C LEU A 132 10.31 -1.30 -5.62
N ASN A 133 9.71 -0.16 -5.28
CA ASN A 133 9.52 0.24 -3.89
C ASN A 133 8.22 -0.41 -3.37
N LEU A 134 8.36 -1.46 -2.57
CA LEU A 134 7.26 -2.11 -1.86
C LEU A 134 7.02 -1.37 -0.54
N ILE A 135 5.87 -0.72 -0.42
CA ILE A 135 5.49 0.03 0.77
C ILE A 135 4.45 -0.77 1.57
N LEU A 136 4.76 -1.07 2.85
CA LEU A 136 3.82 -1.72 3.76
C LEU A 136 3.18 -0.69 4.69
N ALA A 137 1.87 -0.55 4.60
CA ALA A 137 1.09 0.26 5.53
C ALA A 137 0.72 -0.58 6.77
N LEU A 138 1.34 -0.28 7.90
CA LEU A 138 1.31 -1.06 9.14
C LEU A 138 0.87 -0.20 10.32
N SER A 139 -0.18 -0.61 11.03
CA SER A 139 -0.85 0.24 12.01
C SER A 139 -1.16 1.63 11.42
N TYR A 140 -1.59 1.63 10.15
CA TYR A 140 -1.79 2.85 9.39
C TYR A 140 -3.27 3.18 9.29
N SER A 141 -3.61 4.46 9.36
CA SER A 141 -4.86 4.99 8.84
C SER A 141 -4.70 6.47 8.53
N SER A 142 -5.40 6.99 7.53
CA SER A 142 -5.17 8.37 7.07
C SER A 142 -5.64 9.40 8.07
N LYS A 143 -6.72 9.15 8.81
CA LYS A 143 -7.11 10.04 9.92
C LYS A 143 -6.03 10.15 10.99
N TRP A 144 -5.35 9.05 11.31
CA TRP A 144 -4.21 9.08 12.22
C TRP A 144 -3.05 9.87 11.62
N GLU A 145 -2.72 9.61 10.35
CA GLU A 145 -1.62 10.28 9.64
C GLU A 145 -1.83 11.80 9.57
N ILE A 146 -3.02 12.24 9.14
CA ILE A 146 -3.40 13.65 9.08
C ILE A 146 -3.31 14.30 10.46
N LEU A 147 -3.82 13.64 11.50
CA LEU A 147 -3.74 14.19 12.86
C LEU A 147 -2.28 14.27 13.36
N LYS A 148 -1.43 13.30 13.00
CA LYS A 148 0.00 13.33 13.30
C LYS A 148 0.67 14.50 12.60
N ALA A 149 0.43 14.68 11.29
CA ALA A 149 0.98 15.78 10.50
C ALA A 149 0.57 17.15 11.07
N VAL A 150 -0.73 17.35 11.36
CA VAL A 150 -1.23 18.58 11.98
C VAL A 150 -0.54 18.88 13.31
N LYS A 151 -0.34 17.86 14.17
CA LYS A 151 0.37 18.05 15.46
C LYS A 151 1.83 18.42 15.26
N SER A 152 2.51 17.84 14.27
CA SER A 152 3.89 18.17 13.93
C SER A 152 4.03 19.59 13.38
N ILE A 153 3.15 19.99 12.46
CA ILE A 153 3.08 21.36 11.92
C ILE A 153 2.83 22.37 13.06
N ALA A 154 1.85 22.10 13.92
CA ALA A 154 1.54 22.98 15.04
C ALA A 154 2.71 23.11 16.02
N LYS A 155 3.45 22.02 16.26
CA LYS A 155 4.67 22.06 17.08
C LYS A 155 5.75 22.93 16.43
N ASP A 156 6.03 22.72 15.15
CA ASP A 156 7.06 23.50 14.45
C ASP A 156 6.69 24.98 14.35
N ALA A 157 5.39 25.31 14.23
CA ALA A 157 4.90 26.69 14.29
C ALA A 157 5.12 27.33 15.68
N VAL A 158 4.81 26.61 16.77
CA VAL A 158 5.05 27.09 18.15
C VAL A 158 6.54 27.25 18.44
N ASP A 159 7.37 26.36 17.93
CA ASP A 159 8.83 26.39 18.08
C ASP A 159 9.51 27.43 17.16
N ASN A 160 8.74 28.22 16.39
CA ASN A 160 9.19 29.21 15.40
C ASN A 160 10.04 28.62 14.25
N ASN A 161 9.84 27.33 13.93
CA ASN A 161 10.48 26.65 12.80
C ASN A 161 9.65 26.72 11.50
N LEU A 162 8.40 27.18 11.56
CA LEU A 162 7.48 27.30 10.42
C LEU A 162 6.51 28.47 10.62
N ASN A 163 6.35 29.34 9.64
CA ASN A 163 5.32 30.39 9.70
C ASN A 163 3.97 29.84 9.22
N ILE A 164 2.86 30.23 9.87
CA ILE A 164 1.51 29.79 9.50
C ILE A 164 1.13 30.18 8.07
N ASP A 165 1.62 31.34 7.59
CA ASP A 165 1.36 31.83 6.24
C ASP A 165 2.13 31.06 5.16
N GLU A 166 3.12 30.24 5.55
CA GLU A 166 3.88 29.37 4.65
C GLU A 166 3.21 27.99 4.49
N ILE A 167 2.17 27.68 5.26
CA ILE A 167 1.51 26.37 5.21
C ILE A 167 0.62 26.27 3.98
N ASP A 168 1.08 25.48 3.01
CA ASP A 168 0.33 25.08 1.83
C ASP A 168 0.25 23.54 1.70
N GLU A 169 -0.27 23.04 0.57
CA GLU A 169 -0.36 21.60 0.30
C GLU A 169 1.02 20.92 0.28
N ALA A 170 2.04 21.57 -0.27
CA ALA A 170 3.39 21.01 -0.35
C ALA A 170 4.06 20.91 1.03
N VAL A 171 3.86 21.92 1.88
CA VAL A 171 4.26 21.86 3.28
C VAL A 171 3.53 20.72 3.96
N PHE A 172 2.20 20.62 3.84
CA PHE A 172 1.43 19.55 4.46
C PHE A 172 1.91 18.15 4.02
N ASP A 173 2.18 17.94 2.73
CA ASP A 173 2.73 16.69 2.18
C ASP A 173 4.04 16.29 2.83
N SER A 174 4.91 17.27 3.14
CA SER A 174 6.21 17.02 3.78
C SER A 174 6.11 16.49 5.22
N TYR A 175 4.94 16.63 5.86
CA TYR A 175 4.64 16.12 7.20
C TYR A 175 3.90 14.76 7.19
N LEU A 176 3.45 14.28 6.03
CA LEU A 176 2.83 12.96 5.89
C LEU A 176 3.88 11.84 5.92
N GLU A 177 3.44 10.61 6.25
CA GLU A 177 4.31 9.43 6.18
C GLU A 177 4.71 9.12 4.74
N THR A 178 3.90 9.57 3.78
CA THR A 178 4.11 9.36 2.35
C THR A 178 5.00 10.40 1.67
N LYS A 179 5.62 11.35 2.39
CA LYS A 179 6.38 12.48 1.82
C LYS A 179 7.49 12.18 0.79
N THR A 180 7.90 10.91 0.64
CA THR A 180 8.90 10.47 -0.35
C THR A 180 8.33 9.51 -1.40
N ILE A 181 7.01 9.35 -1.41
CA ILE A 181 6.26 8.41 -2.23
C ILE A 181 5.26 9.23 -3.04
N PRO A 182 5.24 9.11 -4.38
CA PRO A 182 4.25 9.81 -5.20
C PRO A 182 2.84 9.32 -4.88
N ASP A 183 1.82 10.14 -5.15
CA ASP A 183 0.43 9.72 -4.97
C ASP A 183 0.06 8.53 -5.86
N PRO A 184 -0.76 7.59 -5.36
CA PRO A 184 -1.24 6.46 -6.16
C PRO A 184 -2.18 6.96 -7.27
N GLU A 185 -1.90 6.55 -8.50
CA GLU A 185 -2.79 6.84 -9.62
C GLU A 185 -3.87 5.76 -9.76
N LEU A 186 -3.63 4.59 -9.17
CA LEU A 186 -4.55 3.46 -9.14
C LEU A 186 -4.67 2.90 -7.71
N LEU A 187 -5.89 2.89 -7.18
CA LEU A 187 -6.25 2.16 -5.96
C LEU A 187 -7.05 0.91 -6.33
N ILE A 188 -6.52 -0.24 -5.95
CA ILE A 188 -7.16 -1.54 -6.12
C ILE A 188 -7.75 -1.98 -4.78
N ARG A 189 -8.97 -2.52 -4.78
CA ARG A 189 -9.53 -3.22 -3.64
C ARG A 189 -10.14 -4.54 -4.06
N THR A 190 -9.77 -5.61 -3.36
CA THR A 190 -10.32 -6.95 -3.56
C THR A 190 -11.63 -7.14 -2.78
N SER A 191 -12.25 -8.31 -2.95
CA SER A 191 -13.44 -8.83 -2.26
C SER A 191 -14.81 -8.19 -2.54
N GLY A 192 -14.91 -7.32 -3.55
CA GLY A 192 -16.18 -6.72 -3.99
C GLY A 192 -16.69 -5.57 -3.09
N GLU A 193 -15.91 -5.14 -2.10
CA GLU A 193 -16.30 -4.05 -1.21
C GLU A 193 -15.97 -2.68 -1.83
N HIS A 194 -16.97 -1.80 -1.96
CA HIS A 194 -16.81 -0.47 -2.58
C HIS A 194 -16.61 0.62 -1.51
N ARG A 195 -15.44 0.60 -0.87
CA ARG A 195 -15.03 1.65 0.09
C ARG A 195 -13.50 1.68 0.19
N ILE A 196 -12.96 2.76 0.74
CA ILE A 196 -11.51 2.95 0.91
C ILE A 196 -11.02 2.61 2.31
N SER A 197 -11.92 2.61 3.31
CA SER A 197 -11.61 2.17 4.69
C SER A 197 -10.43 2.92 5.33
N ASN A 198 -10.43 4.25 5.25
CA ASN A 198 -9.44 5.12 5.91
C ASN A 198 -8.00 4.88 5.40
N PHE A 199 -7.86 4.50 4.12
CA PHE A 199 -6.59 4.25 3.46
C PHE A 199 -6.26 5.36 2.47
N LEU A 200 -5.08 5.96 2.64
CA LEU A 200 -4.50 7.01 1.80
C LEU A 200 -5.45 8.16 1.42
N LEU A 201 -6.34 8.60 2.32
CA LEU A 201 -7.41 9.58 2.04
C LEU A 201 -6.94 10.84 1.33
N TRP A 202 -5.79 11.38 1.73
CA TRP A 202 -5.19 12.57 1.12
C TRP A 202 -4.63 12.22 -0.26
N GLN A 203 -3.82 11.18 -0.31
CA GLN A 203 -3.04 10.77 -1.47
C GLN A 203 -3.90 10.22 -2.61
N ILE A 204 -5.11 9.70 -2.33
CA ILE A 204 -6.00 9.12 -3.36
C ILE A 204 -6.98 10.14 -3.95
N ALA A 205 -6.83 11.44 -3.67
CA ALA A 205 -7.77 12.48 -4.10
C ALA A 205 -8.10 12.43 -5.62
N TYR A 206 -7.12 12.04 -6.45
CA TYR A 206 -7.25 11.90 -7.90
C TYR A 206 -6.89 10.50 -8.43
N ALA A 207 -6.95 9.49 -7.55
CA ALA A 207 -6.67 8.11 -7.93
C ALA A 207 -7.87 7.48 -8.67
N GLU A 208 -7.58 6.65 -9.65
CA GLU A 208 -8.58 5.78 -10.27
C GLU A 208 -8.85 4.56 -9.39
N PHE A 209 -10.10 4.15 -9.27
CA PHE A 209 -10.48 3.02 -8.42
C PHE A 209 -10.81 1.78 -9.24
N PHE A 210 -10.23 0.64 -8.84
CA PHE A 210 -10.54 -0.68 -9.40
C PHE A 210 -10.98 -1.62 -8.27
N PHE A 211 -12.26 -2.02 -8.30
CA PHE A 211 -12.83 -2.96 -7.34
C PHE A 211 -12.94 -4.35 -7.98
N SER A 212 -12.25 -5.33 -7.39
CA SER A 212 -12.30 -6.73 -7.82
C SER A 212 -13.17 -7.55 -6.88
N ASN A 213 -14.02 -8.42 -7.44
CA ASN A 213 -14.82 -9.37 -6.67
C ASN A 213 -13.99 -10.53 -6.10
N LYS A 214 -12.77 -10.77 -6.60
CA LYS A 214 -11.90 -11.85 -6.11
C LYS A 214 -11.47 -11.58 -4.67
N LEU A 215 -11.45 -12.61 -3.82
CA LEU A 215 -10.90 -12.49 -2.48
C LEU A 215 -9.36 -12.45 -2.56
N TRP A 216 -8.71 -11.68 -1.66
CA TRP A 216 -7.26 -11.50 -1.70
C TRP A 216 -6.45 -12.80 -1.82
N PRO A 217 -6.76 -13.90 -1.09
CA PRO A 217 -6.02 -15.16 -1.23
C PRO A 217 -6.06 -15.81 -2.62
N ASP A 218 -6.99 -15.42 -3.49
CA ASP A 218 -7.10 -15.89 -4.89
C ASP A 218 -6.56 -14.88 -5.90
N TYR A 219 -6.23 -13.65 -5.47
CA TYR A 219 -5.72 -12.59 -6.33
C TYR A 219 -4.25 -12.86 -6.72
N ARG A 220 -3.93 -12.82 -8.02
CA ARG A 220 -2.62 -13.18 -8.60
C ARG A 220 -2.14 -12.10 -9.59
N LYS A 221 -0.94 -12.26 -10.14
CA LYS A 221 -0.33 -11.29 -11.05
C LYS A 221 -1.18 -10.94 -12.27
N GLU A 222 -1.89 -11.91 -12.85
CA GLU A 222 -2.82 -11.64 -13.96
C GLU A 222 -3.94 -10.66 -13.58
N ASP A 223 -4.40 -10.68 -12.31
CA ASP A 223 -5.42 -9.76 -11.84
C ASP A 223 -4.88 -8.34 -11.65
N LEU A 224 -3.61 -8.21 -11.23
CA LEU A 224 -2.92 -6.93 -11.23
C LEU A 224 -2.81 -6.38 -12.65
N PHE A 225 -2.43 -7.22 -13.61
CA PHE A 225 -2.30 -6.82 -15.00
C PHE A 225 -3.64 -6.39 -15.59
N GLU A 226 -4.73 -7.10 -15.29
CA GLU A 226 -6.08 -6.68 -15.65
C GLU A 226 -6.42 -5.29 -15.10
N ALA A 227 -6.15 -5.04 -13.81
CA ALA A 227 -6.42 -3.75 -13.19
C ALA A 227 -5.62 -2.61 -13.85
N ILE A 228 -4.36 -2.85 -14.20
CA ILE A 228 -3.52 -1.88 -14.91
C ILE A 228 -4.02 -1.64 -16.34
N VAL A 229 -4.41 -2.68 -17.08
CA VAL A 229 -5.00 -2.52 -18.41
C VAL A 229 -6.33 -1.75 -18.34
N ASN A 230 -7.12 -1.93 -17.28
CA ASN A 230 -8.31 -1.12 -17.05
C ASN A 230 -7.97 0.35 -16.80
N PHE A 231 -6.96 0.62 -15.97
CA PHE A 231 -6.46 1.98 -15.71
C PHE A 231 -6.00 2.67 -16.99
N GLN A 232 -5.26 1.98 -17.87
CA GLN A 232 -4.73 2.54 -19.11
C GLN A 232 -5.79 2.94 -20.14
N LYS A 233 -7.04 2.48 -19.96
CA LYS A 233 -8.18 2.87 -20.79
C LYS A 233 -8.90 4.11 -20.28
N ARG A 234 -8.54 4.63 -19.09
CA ARG A 234 -9.18 5.80 -18.50
C ARG A 234 -8.53 7.09 -18.96
N GLU A 235 -9.35 8.10 -19.20
CA GLU A 235 -8.92 9.45 -19.52
C GLU A 235 -8.89 10.27 -18.22
N ARG A 236 -7.69 10.55 -17.70
CA ARG A 236 -7.51 11.29 -16.44
C ARG A 236 -7.53 12.78 -16.69
N ARG A 237 -8.55 13.45 -16.16
CA ARG A 237 -8.86 14.84 -16.51
C ARG A 237 -8.41 15.89 -15.49
N PHE A 238 -8.23 15.53 -14.22
CA PHE A 238 -7.81 16.48 -13.16
C PHE A 238 -8.61 17.81 -13.15
N GLY A 239 -9.92 17.75 -13.43
CA GLY A 239 -10.78 18.93 -13.52
C GLY A 239 -10.86 19.63 -14.89
N LEU A 240 -10.06 19.19 -15.88
CA LEU A 240 -10.10 19.67 -17.27
C LEU A 240 -11.16 18.94 -18.12
N THR A 241 -11.52 19.52 -19.27
CA THR A 241 -12.34 18.82 -20.29
C THR A 241 -11.46 17.96 -21.21
N SER A 242 -12.05 16.98 -21.91
CA SER A 242 -11.33 16.15 -22.90
C SER A 242 -10.66 17.01 -24.00
N ASP A 243 -11.31 18.09 -24.41
CA ASP A 243 -10.77 19.02 -25.42
C ASP A 243 -9.52 19.75 -24.92
N GLN A 244 -9.40 19.98 -23.61
CA GLN A 244 -8.23 20.62 -22.99
C GLN A 244 -7.04 19.67 -22.82
N LEU A 245 -7.26 18.35 -22.79
CA LEU A 245 -6.18 17.36 -22.72
C LEU A 245 -5.46 17.16 -24.07
N SER A 246 -6.04 17.66 -25.16
CA SER A 246 -5.61 17.39 -26.53
C SER A 246 -4.76 18.52 -27.16
N ASN A 247 -4.47 19.58 -26.40
CA ASN A 247 -3.73 20.78 -26.85
C ASN A 247 -2.39 20.94 -26.14
#